data_AF-A0A533UTZ8-F1
#
_entry.id   AF-A0A533UTZ8-F1
#
_cell.length_a   1.000
_cell.length_b   1.000
_cell.length_c   1.000
_cell.angle_alpha   90.00
_cell.angle_beta   90.00
_cell.angle_gamma   90.00
#
_symmetry.space_group_name_H-M   'P 1'
#
loop_
_entity.id
_entity.type
_entity.pdbx_description
1 polymer ?
#
loop_
_entity_poly.entity_id
_entity_poly.type
_entity_poly.pdbx_seq_one_letter_code
_entity_poly.pdbx_strand_id
1 'polypeptide(L)'
;KFDPEYLDDVADAITRDNIRSLITANVIQIKPIKGTSKGRAYFKKLQRRKRGTKQGSKKGSIGARVGKKEVYVNKIRAMRYRLKVLKSRKEITNENYWKLYKQVSGNQVRNLAHLRTLIEEVRSKK
;
A
#
# COMPACT_ATOMS: atom_id res chain seq x y z
N LYS A 1 29.38 -6.31 24.11
CA LYS A 1 30.02 -5.30 24.98
C LYS A 1 30.31 -6.05 26.26
N PHE A 2 31.57 -6.07 26.68
CA PHE A 2 31.96 -6.66 27.94
C PHE A 2 32.00 -5.58 29.01
N ASP A 3 31.66 -5.95 30.23
CA ASP A 3 31.90 -5.12 31.40
C ASP A 3 33.42 -5.07 31.67
N PRO A 4 34.04 -3.88 31.74
CA PRO A 4 35.46 -3.76 32.01
C PRO A 4 35.87 -4.28 33.40
N GLU A 5 34.95 -4.36 34.37
CA GLU A 5 35.27 -4.81 35.74
C GLU A 5 35.35 -6.34 35.88
N TYR A 6 34.74 -7.09 34.94
CA TYR A 6 34.62 -8.56 35.01
C TYR A 6 35.28 -9.24 33.80
N LEU A 7 36.37 -8.64 33.28
CA LEU A 7 37.08 -9.18 32.12
C LEU A 7 37.76 -10.52 32.40
N ASP A 8 38.22 -10.72 33.64
CA ASP A 8 38.87 -11.95 34.07
C ASP A 8 37.86 -13.12 34.08
N ASP A 9 36.66 -12.91 34.62
CA ASP A 9 35.58 -13.91 34.61
C ASP A 9 35.11 -14.27 33.19
N VAL A 10 35.19 -13.31 32.25
CA VAL A 10 34.89 -13.55 30.84
C VAL A 10 36.01 -14.37 30.17
N ALA A 11 37.27 -14.18 30.58
CA ALA A 11 38.41 -14.95 30.07
C ALA A 11 38.39 -16.40 30.57
N ASP A 12 37.94 -16.63 31.79
CA ASP A 12 37.84 -17.96 32.41
C ASP A 12 36.62 -18.79 31.95
N ALA A 13 35.68 -18.18 31.22
CA ALA A 13 34.48 -18.85 30.74
C ALA A 13 34.74 -19.76 29.52
N ILE A 14 34.89 -21.08 29.78
CA ILE A 14 35.20 -22.06 28.72
C ILE A 14 33.93 -22.64 28.05
N THR A 15 32.87 -22.89 28.83
CA THR A 15 31.66 -23.55 28.31
C THR A 15 30.59 -22.58 27.82
N ARG A 16 29.70 -23.03 26.92
CA ARG A 16 28.55 -22.23 26.46
C ARG A 16 27.60 -21.86 27.59
N ASP A 17 27.49 -22.70 28.61
CA ASP A 17 26.62 -22.44 29.77
C ASP A 17 27.19 -21.34 30.66
N ASN A 18 28.52 -21.23 30.78
CA ASN A 18 29.15 -20.10 31.47
C ASN A 18 28.89 -18.78 30.70
N ILE A 19 29.04 -18.78 29.37
CA ILE A 19 28.73 -17.61 28.54
C ILE A 19 27.25 -17.19 28.68
N ARG A 20 26.31 -18.15 28.68
CA ARG A 20 24.88 -17.85 28.90
C ARG A 20 24.63 -17.23 30.28
N SER A 21 25.28 -17.76 31.32
CA SER A 21 25.19 -17.22 32.68
C SER A 21 25.71 -15.78 32.77
N LEU A 22 26.83 -15.48 32.10
CA LEU A 22 27.40 -14.12 32.00
C LEU A 22 26.53 -13.16 31.18
N ILE A 23 25.79 -13.64 30.19
CA ILE A 23 24.78 -12.85 29.48
C ILE A 23 23.60 -12.53 30.40
N THR A 24 23.10 -13.52 31.16
CA THR A 24 22.01 -13.31 32.13
C THR A 24 22.42 -12.35 33.25
N ALA A 25 23.68 -12.41 33.69
CA ALA A 25 24.27 -11.50 34.68
C ALA A 25 24.60 -10.10 34.13
N ASN A 26 24.29 -9.80 32.86
CA ASN A 26 24.60 -8.53 32.16
C ASN A 26 26.10 -8.18 32.03
N VAL A 27 27.02 -9.10 32.32
CA VAL A 27 28.46 -8.95 32.09
C VAL A 27 28.79 -8.94 30.59
N ILE A 28 28.07 -9.77 29.82
CA ILE A 28 28.14 -9.80 28.35
C ILE A 28 26.84 -9.23 27.78
N GLN A 29 26.92 -8.04 27.19
CA GLN A 29 25.76 -7.37 26.57
C GLN A 29 25.82 -7.37 25.05
N ILE A 30 24.73 -7.75 24.41
CA ILE A 30 24.57 -7.59 22.96
C ILE A 30 24.20 -6.14 22.69
N LYS A 31 25.06 -5.40 21.97
CA LYS A 31 24.74 -4.03 21.58
C LYS A 31 23.56 -4.05 20.61
N PRO A 32 22.56 -3.17 20.77
CA PRO A 32 21.49 -3.06 19.79
C PRO A 32 22.06 -2.63 18.44
N ILE A 33 21.43 -3.09 17.37
CA ILE A 33 21.79 -2.68 16.01
C ILE A 33 21.58 -1.17 15.90
N LYS A 34 22.61 -0.45 15.44
CA LYS A 34 22.47 0.97 15.11
C LYS A 34 21.60 1.12 13.87
N GLY A 35 20.30 1.26 14.06
CA GLY A 35 19.31 1.45 13.01
C GLY A 35 19.17 2.91 12.58
N THR A 36 18.57 3.13 11.41
CA THR A 36 18.14 4.47 10.97
C THR A 36 16.66 4.69 11.29
N SER A 37 16.33 5.85 11.88
CA SER A 37 14.94 6.19 12.17
C SER A 37 14.17 6.57 10.90
N LYS A 38 12.93 6.07 10.79
CA LYS A 38 11.98 6.43 9.72
C LYS A 38 11.05 7.60 10.09
N GLY A 39 11.17 8.19 11.28
CA GLY A 39 10.27 9.24 11.77
C GLY A 39 10.09 10.42 10.81
N ARG A 40 11.22 10.96 10.30
CA ARG A 40 11.20 12.06 9.31
C ARG A 40 10.54 11.65 7.99
N ALA A 41 10.74 10.42 7.55
CA ALA A 41 10.15 9.90 6.31
C ALA A 41 8.62 9.75 6.46
N TYR A 42 8.14 9.25 7.61
CA TYR A 42 6.71 9.15 7.90
C TYR A 42 6.05 10.53 7.98
N PHE A 43 6.68 11.49 8.67
CA PHE A 43 6.18 12.86 8.72
C PHE A 43 6.04 13.47 7.32
N LYS A 44 7.07 13.33 6.46
CA LYS A 44 7.03 13.79 5.06
C LYS A 44 5.94 13.07 4.25
N LYS A 45 5.75 11.76 4.43
CA LYS A 45 4.70 10.99 3.76
C LYS A 45 3.30 11.46 4.16
N LEU A 46 3.08 11.72 5.44
CA LEU A 46 1.82 12.23 5.96
C LEU A 46 1.50 13.62 5.39
N GLN A 47 2.50 14.52 5.37
CA GLN A 47 2.35 15.84 4.75
C GLN A 47 2.03 15.76 3.25
N ARG A 48 2.74 14.89 2.50
CA ARG A 48 2.44 14.65 1.07
C ARG A 48 1.04 14.08 0.86
N ARG A 49 0.53 13.22 1.76
CA ARG A 49 -0.84 12.71 1.69
C ARG A 49 -1.88 13.82 1.91
N LYS A 50 -1.61 14.75 2.84
CA LYS A 50 -2.53 15.86 3.17
C LYS A 50 -2.55 16.96 2.11
N ARG A 51 -1.37 17.44 1.69
CA ARG A 51 -1.22 18.62 0.82
C ARG A 51 -0.87 18.30 -0.62
N GLY A 52 -0.50 17.06 -0.93
CA GLY A 52 0.06 16.69 -2.22
C GLY A 52 1.47 17.25 -2.46
N THR A 53 2.02 16.94 -3.64
CA THR A 53 3.30 17.50 -4.10
C THR A 53 3.04 18.81 -4.84
N LYS A 54 3.72 19.90 -4.43
CA LYS A 54 3.64 21.21 -5.09
C LYS A 54 4.22 21.17 -6.51
N GLN A 55 3.79 22.10 -7.39
CA GLN A 55 4.24 22.11 -8.80
C GLN A 55 5.76 22.19 -8.93
N GLY A 56 6.43 23.10 -8.20
CA GLY A 56 7.89 23.24 -8.23
C GLY A 56 8.67 22.04 -7.66
N SER A 57 8.02 21.12 -6.94
CA SER A 57 8.66 19.90 -6.42
C SER A 57 8.40 18.66 -7.30
N LYS A 58 7.54 18.78 -8.33
CA LYS A 58 7.26 17.69 -9.26
C LYS A 58 8.39 17.60 -10.28
N LYS A 59 9.11 16.49 -10.28
CA LYS A 59 10.12 16.16 -11.30
C LYS A 59 9.54 15.20 -12.33
N GLY A 60 9.96 15.33 -13.58
CA GLY A 60 9.50 14.49 -14.70
C GLY A 60 8.15 14.89 -15.32
N SER A 61 7.91 14.40 -16.54
CA SER A 61 6.67 14.64 -17.27
C SER A 61 5.46 13.96 -16.60
N ILE A 62 4.24 14.42 -16.90
CA ILE A 62 3.01 13.88 -16.30
C ILE A 62 2.89 12.37 -16.54
N GLY A 63 3.19 11.91 -17.75
CA GLY A 63 3.13 10.50 -18.14
C GLY A 63 4.23 9.62 -17.53
N ALA A 64 5.36 10.20 -17.13
CA ALA A 64 6.44 9.48 -16.45
C ALA A 64 6.14 9.25 -14.95
N ARG A 65 5.41 10.18 -14.32
CA ARG A 65 5.02 10.04 -12.90
C ARG A 65 3.93 8.99 -12.70
N VAL A 66 2.95 8.97 -13.60
CA VAL A 66 1.89 7.95 -13.66
C VAL A 66 1.57 7.69 -15.13
N GLY A 67 1.65 6.43 -15.54
CA GLY A 67 1.44 6.05 -16.94
C GLY A 67 -0.02 6.25 -17.37
N LYS A 68 -0.25 6.86 -18.54
CA LYS A 68 -1.61 7.04 -19.10
C LYS A 68 -2.37 5.70 -19.20
N LYS A 69 -1.66 4.64 -19.64
CA LYS A 69 -2.21 3.28 -19.76
C LYS A 69 -2.57 2.69 -18.40
N GLU A 70 -1.75 2.92 -17.38
CA GLU A 70 -2.02 2.44 -16.02
C GLU A 70 -3.30 3.05 -15.45
N VAL A 71 -3.46 4.38 -15.59
CA VAL A 71 -4.69 5.09 -15.18
C VAL A 71 -5.92 4.52 -15.90
N TYR A 72 -5.81 4.31 -17.22
CA TYR A 72 -6.89 3.74 -18.02
C TYR A 72 -7.26 2.32 -17.57
N VAL A 73 -6.27 1.44 -17.37
CA VAL A 73 -6.48 0.06 -16.93
C VAL A 73 -7.13 0.03 -15.55
N ASN A 74 -6.66 0.82 -14.59
CA ASN A 74 -7.24 0.90 -13.26
C ASN A 74 -8.69 1.40 -13.29
N LYS A 75 -8.96 2.44 -14.10
CA LYS A 75 -10.30 2.98 -14.33
C LYS A 75 -11.25 1.92 -14.89
N ILE A 76 -10.88 1.22 -15.96
CA ILE A 76 -11.72 0.22 -16.62
C ILE A 76 -11.94 -1.01 -15.73
N ARG A 77 -10.90 -1.50 -15.06
CA ARG A 77 -11.00 -2.65 -14.16
C ARG A 77 -11.96 -2.39 -13.00
N ALA A 78 -11.89 -1.21 -12.39
CA ALA A 78 -12.80 -0.84 -11.30
C ALA A 78 -14.28 -0.84 -11.75
N MET A 79 -14.56 -0.29 -12.93
CA MET A 79 -15.92 -0.26 -13.48
C MET A 79 -16.44 -1.66 -13.87
N ARG A 80 -15.61 -2.47 -14.55
CA ARG A 80 -15.96 -3.85 -14.92
C ARG A 80 -16.18 -4.73 -13.69
N TYR A 81 -15.36 -4.57 -12.66
CA TYR A 81 -15.55 -5.26 -11.39
C TYR A 81 -16.90 -4.92 -10.77
N ARG A 82 -17.28 -3.63 -10.72
CA ARG A 82 -18.59 -3.22 -10.20
C ARG A 82 -19.73 -3.84 -10.99
N LEU A 83 -19.66 -3.84 -12.32
CA LEU A 83 -20.67 -4.50 -13.17
C LEU A 83 -20.76 -6.01 -12.91
N LYS A 84 -19.61 -6.69 -12.74
CA LYS A 84 -19.58 -8.13 -12.40
C LYS A 84 -20.28 -8.40 -11.08
N VAL A 85 -20.01 -7.60 -10.05
CA VAL A 85 -20.67 -7.73 -8.73
C VAL A 85 -22.18 -7.55 -8.86
N LEU A 86 -22.63 -6.52 -9.57
CA LEU A 86 -24.06 -6.26 -9.77
C LEU A 86 -24.78 -7.37 -10.55
N LYS A 87 -24.12 -7.93 -11.56
CA LYS A 87 -24.63 -9.09 -12.30
C LYS A 87 -24.73 -10.32 -11.39
N SER A 88 -23.72 -10.58 -10.55
CA SER A 88 -23.74 -11.71 -9.62
C SER A 88 -24.88 -11.63 -8.59
N ARG A 89 -25.25 -10.41 -8.20
CA ARG A 89 -26.38 -10.13 -7.30
C ARG A 89 -27.73 -10.08 -8.02
N LYS A 90 -27.76 -10.32 -9.33
CA LYS A 90 -28.96 -10.22 -10.19
C LYS A 90 -29.64 -8.85 -10.17
N GLU A 91 -28.93 -7.80 -9.77
CA GLU A 91 -29.47 -6.43 -9.76
C GLU A 91 -29.51 -5.80 -11.17
N ILE A 92 -28.91 -6.45 -12.17
CA ILE A 92 -28.92 -6.07 -13.58
C ILE A 92 -29.12 -7.33 -14.42
N THR A 93 -29.93 -7.24 -15.47
CA THR A 93 -30.11 -8.32 -16.45
C THR A 93 -28.84 -8.55 -17.29
N ASN A 94 -28.70 -9.72 -17.89
CA ASN A 94 -27.51 -10.05 -18.70
C ASN A 94 -27.35 -9.10 -19.91
N GLU A 95 -28.46 -8.71 -20.54
CA GLU A 95 -28.45 -7.78 -21.67
C GLU A 95 -27.94 -6.39 -21.29
N ASN A 96 -28.47 -5.85 -20.19
CA ASN A 96 -28.08 -4.54 -19.68
C ASN A 96 -26.63 -4.53 -19.19
N TYR A 97 -26.14 -5.64 -18.62
CA TYR A 97 -24.72 -5.80 -18.30
C TYR A 97 -23.83 -5.62 -19.53
N TRP A 98 -24.14 -6.28 -20.65
CA TRP A 98 -23.32 -6.19 -21.86
C TRP A 98 -23.39 -4.82 -22.54
N LYS A 99 -24.56 -4.15 -22.52
CA LYS A 99 -24.70 -2.77 -22.98
C LYS A 99 -23.76 -1.84 -22.20
N LEU A 100 -23.86 -1.85 -20.86
CA LEU A 100 -23.01 -1.03 -19.99
C LEU A 100 -21.53 -1.41 -20.12
N TYR A 101 -21.21 -2.70 -20.27
CA TYR A 101 -19.83 -3.17 -20.43
C TYR A 101 -19.17 -2.63 -21.70
N LYS A 102 -19.90 -2.58 -22.82
CA LYS A 102 -19.43 -1.98 -24.07
C LYS A 102 -19.21 -0.47 -23.92
N GLN A 103 -20.14 0.25 -23.28
CA GLN A 103 -20.00 1.68 -23.02
C GLN A 103 -18.77 2.00 -22.14
N VAL A 104 -18.54 1.19 -21.09
CA VAL A 104 -17.33 1.30 -20.25
C VAL A 104 -16.08 1.07 -21.10
N SER A 105 -16.07 0.03 -21.95
CA SER A 105 -14.93 -0.30 -22.82
C SER A 105 -14.65 0.78 -23.86
N GLY A 106 -15.69 1.48 -24.33
CA GLY A 106 -15.60 2.64 -25.21
C GLY A 106 -15.26 3.97 -24.51
N ASN A 107 -14.91 3.94 -23.22
CA ASN A 107 -14.60 5.13 -22.41
C ASN A 107 -15.73 6.18 -22.34
N GLN A 108 -16.97 5.81 -22.66
CA GLN A 108 -18.15 6.67 -22.53
C GLN A 108 -18.47 6.96 -21.05
N VAL A 109 -18.09 6.03 -20.17
CA VAL A 109 -18.27 6.18 -18.73
C VAL A 109 -17.07 6.91 -18.10
N ARG A 110 -17.33 8.08 -17.50
CA ARG A 110 -16.29 8.96 -16.94
C ARG A 110 -15.64 8.41 -15.68
N ASN A 111 -16.43 7.95 -14.72
CA ASN A 111 -15.99 7.44 -13.43
C ASN A 111 -17.01 6.45 -12.85
N LEU A 112 -16.74 5.91 -11.66
CA LEU A 112 -17.63 4.95 -11.01
C LEU A 112 -18.98 5.55 -10.60
N ALA A 113 -19.03 6.85 -10.27
CA ALA A 113 -20.28 7.53 -9.91
C ALA A 113 -21.22 7.64 -11.13
N HIS A 114 -20.68 8.04 -12.29
CA HIS A 114 -21.39 8.06 -13.55
C HIS A 114 -21.86 6.66 -13.97
N LEU A 115 -21.08 5.60 -13.66
CA LEU A 115 -21.56 4.24 -13.88
C LEU A 115 -22.79 3.94 -13.01
N ARG A 116 -22.81 4.39 -11.74
CA ARG A 116 -23.93 4.18 -10.82
C ARG A 116 -25.21 4.87 -11.30
N THR A 117 -25.11 6.12 -11.76
CA THR A 117 -26.28 6.84 -12.30
C THR A 117 -26.85 6.12 -13.52
N LEU A 118 -26.00 5.67 -14.45
CA LEU A 118 -26.45 4.88 -15.61
C LEU A 118 -27.11 3.55 -15.21
N ILE A 119 -26.63 2.90 -14.15
CA ILE A 119 -27.23 1.68 -13.63
C ILE A 119 -28.61 1.97 -13.03
N GLU A 120 -28.76 3.05 -12.29
CA GLU A 120 -30.04 3.47 -11.70
C GLU A 120 -31.07 3.83 -12.77
N GLU A 121 -30.66 4.53 -13.83
CA GLU A 121 -31.53 4.81 -14.99
C GLU A 121 -32.01 3.51 -15.66
N VAL A 122 -31.12 2.54 -15.84
CA VAL A 122 -31.44 1.24 -16.42
C VAL A 122 -32.38 0.42 -15.52
N ARG A 123 -32.33 0.63 -14.20
CA ARG A 123 -33.25 -0.01 -13.24
C ARG A 123 -34.62 0.66 -13.23
N SER A 124 -34.66 2.00 -13.31
CA SER A 124 -35.89 2.78 -13.31
C SER A 124 -36.73 2.56 -14.57
N LYS A 125 -36.08 2.30 -15.71
CA LYS A 125 -36.75 1.95 -16.97
C LYS A 125 -37.31 0.52 -17.03
N LYS A 126 -37.21 -0.24 -15.94
CA LYS A 126 -37.71 -1.61 -15.82
C LYS A 126 -39.01 -1.60 -15.03
#